data_AF-A0A7X4EBX6-F1
#
_entry.id   AF-A0A7X4EBX6-F1
#
_cell.length_a   1.000
_cell.length_b   1.000
_cell.length_c   1.000
_cell.angle_alpha   90.00
_cell.angle_beta   90.00
_cell.angle_gamma   90.00
#
_symmetry.space_group_name_H-M   'P 1'
#
loop_
_entity.id
_entity.type
_entity.pdbx_description
1 polymer ?
#
loop_
_entity_poly.entity_id
_entity_poly.type
_entity_poly.pdbx_seq_one_letter_code
_entity_poly.pdbx_strand_id
1 'polypeptide(L)'
;MTTERPDQFQWTVYWEREYTTAIAPERLKLDFHPHRPLMTNMPLREQRELAAGGYKVLPDDCGPVRMVGQYGWLVRCPVDCKIRRTKDGLKWQAPEILPEERLLGYKSFSGMYVDTILNSGYAKLCCGIRFYYPKQIGIMLKDIPNHFYHCPERTFSVWEGIKSQEYKLTPNLYDFLPDYDAFVANVLLQLEKPTTLKRGDPVALVVPVLLPKQFRLEELTPERKRSVPPGSR
;
A
#
# COMPACT_ATOMS: atom_id res chain seq x y z
N MET A 1 -34.78 -8.22 18.72
CA MET A 1 -35.04 -7.03 17.91
C MET A 1 -33.70 -6.40 17.55
N THR A 2 -33.26 -6.66 16.33
CA THR A 2 -32.03 -6.18 15.70
C THR A 2 -32.24 -4.73 15.28
N THR A 3 -31.64 -3.80 16.00
CA THR A 3 -31.43 -2.43 15.52
C THR A 3 -30.05 -2.38 14.86
N GLU A 4 -30.03 -2.67 13.55
CA GLU A 4 -28.93 -2.25 12.67
C GLU A 4 -28.82 -0.72 12.78
N ARG A 5 -27.66 -0.23 13.24
CA ARG A 5 -27.40 1.21 13.26
C ARG A 5 -27.11 1.65 11.82
N PRO A 6 -27.73 2.74 11.33
CA PRO A 6 -27.52 3.24 9.99
C PRO A 6 -26.09 3.78 9.86
N ASP A 7 -25.42 3.40 8.77
CA ASP A 7 -24.32 4.11 8.11
C ASP A 7 -23.29 4.78 9.02
N GLN A 8 -22.39 3.98 9.60
CA GLN A 8 -21.07 4.53 9.91
C GLN A 8 -20.40 4.89 8.58
N PHE A 9 -20.20 6.19 8.37
CA PHE A 9 -19.54 6.75 7.19
C PHE A 9 -18.22 6.02 6.90
N GLN A 10 -18.23 5.13 5.89
CA GLN A 10 -17.08 4.34 5.47
C GLN A 10 -16.58 4.90 4.14
N TRP A 11 -15.33 5.37 4.10
CA TRP A 11 -14.74 5.74 2.81
C TRP A 11 -14.35 4.49 2.04
N THR A 12 -14.70 4.47 0.76
CA THR A 12 -14.23 3.44 -0.16
C THR A 12 -12.98 3.97 -0.85
N VAL A 13 -11.87 3.23 -0.72
CA VAL A 13 -10.72 3.36 -1.60
C VAL A 13 -10.88 2.29 -2.67
N TYR A 14 -10.88 2.70 -3.93
CA TYR A 14 -10.89 1.75 -5.03
C TYR A 14 -9.48 1.44 -5.49
N TRP A 15 -9.30 0.29 -6.12
CA TRP A 15 -8.08 -0.02 -6.82
C TRP A 15 -8.34 -0.78 -8.11
N GLU A 16 -7.37 -0.75 -9.01
CA GLU A 16 -7.34 -1.60 -10.19
C GLU A 16 -5.91 -1.89 -10.63
N ARG A 17 -5.79 -2.86 -11.54
CA ARG A 17 -4.52 -3.24 -12.14
C ARG A 17 -4.22 -2.37 -13.35
N GLU A 18 -3.00 -1.83 -13.39
CA GLU A 18 -2.43 -1.26 -14.62
C GLU A 18 -1.87 -2.35 -15.53
N TYR A 19 -1.38 -3.46 -14.93
CA TYR A 19 -0.81 -4.61 -15.63
C TYR A 19 -1.40 -5.93 -15.16
N THR A 20 -1.50 -6.93 -16.03
CA THR A 20 -1.98 -8.29 -15.70
C THR A 20 -1.14 -8.96 -14.60
N THR A 21 0.13 -8.61 -14.48
CA THR A 21 1.06 -9.13 -13.47
C THR A 21 0.90 -8.51 -12.10
N ALA A 22 0.18 -7.40 -11.98
CA ALA A 22 -0.01 -6.69 -10.72
C ALA A 22 -0.75 -7.57 -9.70
N ILE A 23 -0.18 -7.63 -8.50
CA ILE A 23 -0.74 -8.40 -7.38
C ILE A 23 -1.71 -7.51 -6.62
N ALA A 24 -2.89 -8.03 -6.29
CA ALA A 24 -3.90 -7.30 -5.53
C ALA A 24 -3.31 -6.78 -4.21
N PRO A 25 -3.61 -5.54 -3.79
CA PRO A 25 -3.20 -5.06 -2.48
C PRO A 25 -3.78 -5.96 -1.39
N GLU A 26 -2.92 -6.46 -0.52
CA GLU A 26 -3.33 -7.31 0.58
C GLU A 26 -3.59 -6.43 1.80
N ARG A 27 -4.69 -6.68 2.53
CA ARG A 27 -4.90 -6.01 3.82
C ARG A 27 -3.74 -6.35 4.76
N LEU A 28 -3.18 -5.35 5.42
CA LEU A 28 -2.18 -5.57 6.44
C LEU A 28 -2.72 -6.55 7.49
N LYS A 29 -1.99 -7.63 7.72
CA LYS A 29 -2.19 -8.53 8.85
C LYS A 29 -1.02 -8.33 9.77
N LEU A 30 -1.27 -7.68 10.90
CA LEU A 30 -0.24 -7.51 11.90
C LEU A 30 -0.24 -8.74 12.78
N ASP A 31 0.72 -9.63 12.52
CA ASP A 31 1.02 -10.72 13.44
C ASP A 31 1.92 -10.17 14.54
N PHE A 32 1.30 -9.66 15.60
CA PHE A 32 2.02 -9.21 16.79
C PHE A 32 2.40 -10.40 17.66
N HIS A 33 3.38 -11.21 17.23
CA HIS A 33 3.96 -12.24 18.08
C HIS A 33 5.07 -11.66 18.97
N PRO A 34 5.04 -11.93 20.29
CA PRO A 34 4.03 -12.69 21.03
C PRO A 34 2.74 -11.88 21.25
N HIS A 35 1.58 -12.52 21.08
CA HIS A 35 0.30 -11.90 21.43
C HIS A 35 0.13 -11.86 22.94
N ARG A 36 -0.29 -10.70 23.49
CA ARG A 36 -0.67 -10.62 24.90
C ARG A 36 -2.12 -11.10 25.04
N PRO A 37 -2.44 -12.00 26.00
CA PRO A 37 -3.83 -12.26 26.35
C PRO A 37 -4.52 -10.93 26.67
N LEU A 38 -5.70 -10.70 26.09
CA LEU A 38 -6.45 -9.48 26.35
C LEU A 38 -6.69 -9.34 27.87
N MET A 39 -6.25 -8.24 28.47
CA MET A 39 -6.43 -7.99 29.92
C MET A 39 -7.90 -8.02 30.34
N THR A 40 -8.83 -7.82 29.40
CA THR A 40 -10.28 -7.95 29.62
C THR A 40 -10.70 -9.34 30.12
N ASN A 41 -9.90 -10.38 29.90
CA ASN A 41 -10.19 -11.74 30.33
C ASN A 41 -9.45 -12.12 31.64
N MET A 42 -8.72 -11.20 32.26
CA MET A 42 -7.90 -11.44 33.45
C MET A 42 -8.65 -11.00 34.72
N PRO A 43 -8.57 -11.72 35.85
CA PRO A 43 -9.11 -11.27 37.14
C PRO A 43 -8.55 -9.90 37.58
N LEU A 44 -9.38 -9.07 38.21
CA LEU A 44 -9.01 -7.70 38.61
C LEU A 44 -7.75 -7.64 39.49
N ARG A 45 -7.52 -8.65 40.33
CA ARG A 45 -6.32 -8.74 41.19
C ARG A 45 -5.05 -8.87 40.35
N GLU A 46 -5.04 -9.77 39.37
CA GLU A 46 -3.91 -10.00 38.48
C GLU A 46 -3.64 -8.77 37.60
N GLN A 47 -4.68 -8.09 37.13
CA GLN A 47 -4.52 -6.82 36.40
C GLN A 47 -3.79 -5.75 37.24
N ARG A 48 -4.14 -5.65 38.54
CA ARG A 48 -3.51 -4.68 39.47
C ARG A 48 -2.08 -5.05 39.79
N GLU A 49 -1.79 -6.33 40.01
CA GLU A 49 -0.44 -6.83 40.26
C GLU A 49 0.46 -6.59 39.04
N LEU A 50 -0.04 -6.82 37.83
CA LEU A 50 0.66 -6.54 36.57
C LEU A 50 0.91 -5.04 36.35
N ALA A 51 -0.08 -4.20 36.63
CA ALA A 51 0.06 -2.75 36.53
C ALA A 51 1.08 -2.19 37.54
N ALA A 52 1.12 -2.74 38.75
CA ALA A 52 2.05 -2.33 39.81
C ALA A 52 3.48 -2.83 39.58
N GLY A 53 3.65 -4.04 39.04
CA GLY A 53 4.96 -4.65 38.75
C GLY A 53 5.64 -4.12 37.49
N GLY A 54 4.88 -3.40 36.64
CA GLY A 54 5.32 -3.04 35.31
C GLY A 54 5.40 -4.27 34.39
N TYR A 55 5.30 -4.04 33.08
CA TYR A 55 5.43 -5.12 32.10
C TYR A 55 6.11 -4.65 30.83
N LYS A 56 6.74 -5.59 30.11
CA LYS A 56 7.34 -5.32 28.80
C LYS A 56 6.25 -4.86 27.83
N VAL A 57 6.39 -3.65 27.31
CA VAL A 57 5.54 -3.09 26.26
C VAL A 57 5.75 -3.86 24.97
N LEU A 58 4.65 -4.34 24.38
CA LEU A 58 4.59 -5.00 23.07
C LEU A 58 3.90 -4.07 22.06
N PRO A 59 4.12 -4.24 20.75
CA PRO A 59 3.42 -3.45 19.74
C PRO A 59 1.88 -3.51 19.85
N ASP A 60 1.34 -4.66 20.29
CA ASP A 60 -0.10 -4.87 20.49
C ASP A 60 -0.67 -4.04 21.67
N ASP A 61 0.18 -3.56 22.58
CA ASP A 61 -0.23 -2.67 23.68
C ASP A 61 -0.51 -1.23 23.18
N CYS A 62 -0.09 -0.89 21.95
CA CYS A 62 -0.28 0.43 21.35
C CYS A 62 -1.53 0.48 20.47
N GLY A 63 -2.60 1.11 20.97
CA GLY A 63 -3.86 1.29 20.25
C GLY A 63 -3.69 1.84 18.82
N PRO A 64 -2.91 2.91 18.58
CA PRO A 64 -2.60 3.38 17.24
C PRO A 64 -1.95 2.34 16.33
N VAL A 65 -1.04 1.51 16.84
CA VAL A 65 -0.35 0.47 16.05
C VAL A 65 -1.33 -0.63 15.63
N ARG A 66 -2.21 -1.06 16.55
CA ARG A 66 -3.32 -1.97 16.22
C ARG A 66 -4.27 -1.38 15.18
N MET A 67 -4.60 -0.10 15.30
CA MET A 67 -5.49 0.60 14.37
C MET A 67 -4.85 0.72 12.98
N VAL A 68 -3.59 1.17 12.88
CA VAL A 68 -2.89 1.29 11.58
C VAL A 68 -2.84 -0.05 10.83
N GLY A 69 -2.67 -1.15 11.55
CA GLY A 69 -2.75 -2.49 11.00
C GLY A 69 -4.05 -2.84 10.30
N GLN A 70 -5.15 -2.15 10.61
CA GLN A 70 -6.47 -2.48 10.09
C GLN A 70 -6.82 -1.76 8.79
N TYR A 71 -6.08 -0.70 8.41
CA TYR A 71 -6.45 0.18 7.28
C TYR A 71 -5.39 0.30 6.19
N GLY A 72 -4.16 -0.14 6.43
CA GLY A 72 -3.14 -0.14 5.39
C GLY A 72 -3.20 -1.39 4.51
N TRP A 73 -2.62 -1.26 3.31
CA TRP A 73 -2.51 -2.33 2.34
C TRP A 73 -1.06 -2.56 1.95
N LEU A 74 -0.67 -3.83 1.90
CA LEU A 74 0.63 -4.28 1.45
C LEU A 74 0.67 -4.28 -0.08
N VAL A 75 1.68 -3.62 -0.63
CA VAL A 75 2.03 -3.67 -2.04
C VAL A 75 3.16 -4.68 -2.22
N ARG A 76 2.97 -5.60 -3.17
CA ARG A 76 3.90 -6.69 -3.46
C ARG A 76 4.58 -6.49 -4.83
N CYS A 77 5.76 -7.07 -4.98
CA CYS A 77 6.51 -7.03 -6.22
C CYS A 77 5.77 -7.83 -7.31
N PRO A 78 5.51 -7.27 -8.51
CA PRO A 78 4.77 -7.97 -9.56
C PRO A 78 5.61 -9.00 -10.32
N VAL A 79 6.95 -8.90 -10.25
CA VAL A 79 7.88 -9.71 -11.04
C VAL A 79 9.14 -10.06 -10.25
N ASP A 80 9.88 -11.04 -10.75
CA ASP A 80 11.24 -11.28 -10.30
C ASP A 80 12.15 -10.19 -10.87
N CYS A 81 12.92 -9.53 -10.00
CA CYS A 81 13.94 -8.59 -10.44
C CYS A 81 15.19 -8.60 -9.55
N LYS A 82 16.31 -8.21 -10.15
CA LYS A 82 17.57 -7.93 -9.45
C LYS A 82 17.95 -6.50 -9.71
N ILE A 83 18.35 -5.78 -8.68
CA ILE A 83 18.69 -4.37 -8.77
C ILE A 83 19.99 -4.14 -8.01
N ARG A 84 20.94 -3.45 -8.63
CA ARG A 84 22.22 -3.10 -8.00
C ARG A 84 22.69 -1.72 -8.44
N ARG A 85 23.45 -1.07 -7.56
CA ARG A 85 24.19 0.14 -7.90
C ARG A 85 25.59 -0.25 -8.40
N THR A 86 26.00 0.29 -9.54
CA THR A 86 27.36 0.22 -10.07
C THR A 86 27.97 1.62 -10.15
N LYS A 87 29.25 1.71 -10.53
CA LYS A 87 29.92 3.01 -10.77
C LYS A 87 29.23 3.83 -11.86
N ASP A 88 28.62 3.15 -12.83
CA ASP A 88 27.90 3.74 -13.98
C ASP A 88 26.41 4.00 -13.70
N GLY A 89 25.98 3.86 -12.44
CA GLY A 89 24.59 4.09 -12.01
C GLY A 89 23.83 2.82 -11.64
N LEU A 90 22.51 2.91 -11.65
CA LEU A 90 21.64 1.76 -11.33
C LEU A 90 21.57 0.81 -12.52
N LYS A 91 21.70 -0.49 -12.23
CA LYS A 91 21.52 -1.58 -13.18
C LYS A 91 20.49 -2.56 -12.63
N TRP A 92 19.65 -3.09 -13.50
CA TRP A 92 18.64 -4.06 -13.13
C TRP A 92 18.54 -5.18 -14.15
N GLN A 93 18.00 -6.29 -13.69
CA GLN A 93 17.53 -7.40 -14.49
C GLN A 93 16.07 -7.62 -14.08
N ALA A 94 15.15 -7.25 -14.96
CA ALA A 94 13.71 -7.44 -14.79
C ALA A 94 13.12 -7.74 -16.18
N PRO A 95 12.01 -8.47 -16.28
CA PRO A 95 11.27 -8.55 -17.53
C PRO A 95 10.78 -7.16 -17.96
N GLU A 96 10.45 -7.01 -19.23
CA GLU A 96 9.72 -5.84 -19.73
C GLU A 96 8.22 -6.01 -19.46
N ILE A 97 7.47 -4.90 -19.46
CA ILE A 97 6.02 -4.95 -19.44
C ILE A 97 5.52 -5.03 -20.88
N LEU A 98 5.05 -6.21 -21.26
CA LEU A 98 4.60 -6.47 -22.63
C LEU A 98 3.33 -5.64 -22.93
N PRO A 99 3.13 -5.16 -24.17
CA PRO A 99 1.95 -4.39 -24.53
C PRO A 99 0.62 -5.05 -24.14
N GLU A 100 0.51 -6.37 -24.34
CA GLU A 100 -0.64 -7.20 -24.00
C GLU A 100 -0.90 -7.31 -22.49
N GLU A 101 0.12 -7.08 -21.66
CA GLU A 101 -0.04 -7.05 -20.20
C GLU A 101 -0.65 -5.73 -19.72
N ARG A 102 -0.70 -4.68 -20.56
CA ARG A 102 -1.13 -3.33 -20.18
C ARG A 102 -2.65 -3.21 -20.25
N LEU A 103 -3.28 -3.11 -19.08
CA LEU A 103 -4.74 -3.04 -18.98
C LEU A 103 -5.29 -1.62 -19.14
N LEU A 104 -4.51 -0.59 -18.78
CA LEU A 104 -4.96 0.82 -18.78
C LEU A 104 -4.29 1.71 -19.84
N GLY A 105 -3.51 1.13 -20.76
CA GLY A 105 -3.08 1.80 -22.00
C GLY A 105 -2.26 3.10 -21.87
N TYR A 106 -1.48 3.31 -20.79
CA TYR A 106 -0.80 4.59 -20.56
C TYR A 106 0.33 4.94 -21.54
N LYS A 107 0.40 6.24 -21.91
CA LYS A 107 1.37 6.83 -22.85
C LYS A 107 2.68 7.33 -22.22
N SER A 108 2.78 7.44 -20.90
CA SER A 108 3.95 8.03 -20.19
C SER A 108 4.92 6.99 -19.60
N PHE A 109 4.87 5.77 -20.12
CA PHE A 109 5.49 4.62 -19.49
C PHE A 109 6.80 4.22 -20.18
N SER A 110 7.84 3.92 -19.40
CA SER A 110 9.14 3.47 -19.90
C SER A 110 9.14 2.02 -20.43
N GLY A 111 8.05 1.28 -20.24
CA GLY A 111 7.94 -0.12 -20.65
C GLY A 111 8.52 -1.11 -19.65
N MET A 112 9.06 -0.64 -18.51
CA MET A 112 9.85 -1.47 -17.59
C MET A 112 9.26 -1.55 -16.19
N TYR A 113 9.32 -2.73 -15.56
CA TYR A 113 8.98 -2.89 -14.14
C TYR A 113 9.96 -2.16 -13.23
N VAL A 114 11.22 -2.04 -13.64
CA VAL A 114 12.25 -1.28 -12.92
C VAL A 114 12.80 -0.21 -13.85
N ASP A 115 12.86 1.01 -13.33
CA ASP A 115 13.36 2.17 -14.05
C ASP A 115 14.12 3.11 -13.09
N THR A 116 14.70 4.17 -13.60
CA THR A 116 15.37 5.21 -12.81
C THR A 116 14.67 6.54 -12.98
N ILE A 117 14.53 7.27 -11.88
CA ILE A 117 14.27 8.71 -11.98
C ILE A 117 15.62 9.38 -12.19
N LEU A 118 15.77 10.10 -13.30
CA LEU A 118 16.98 10.84 -13.67
C LEU A 118 17.53 11.61 -12.45
N ASN A 119 18.81 11.42 -12.16
CA ASN A 119 19.57 12.07 -11.07
C ASN A 119 19.06 11.82 -9.64
N SER A 120 18.06 10.96 -9.44
CA SER A 120 17.54 10.67 -8.10
C SER A 120 18.43 9.70 -7.32
N GLY A 121 19.14 8.81 -8.02
CA GLY A 121 19.83 7.68 -7.41
C GLY A 121 18.90 6.60 -6.86
N TYR A 122 17.58 6.69 -7.00
CA TYR A 122 16.62 5.66 -6.57
C TYR A 122 16.20 4.78 -7.75
N ALA A 123 15.97 3.49 -7.49
CA ALA A 123 15.35 2.60 -8.45
C ALA A 123 13.82 2.70 -8.29
N LYS A 124 13.10 3.02 -9.36
CA LYS A 124 11.65 3.04 -9.38
C LYS A 124 11.14 1.64 -9.74
N LEU A 125 10.45 0.98 -8.83
CA LEU A 125 9.71 -0.25 -9.08
C LEU A 125 8.24 0.08 -9.36
N CYS A 126 7.75 -0.31 -10.53
CA CYS A 126 6.37 -0.14 -10.95
C CYS A 126 5.55 -1.35 -10.50
N CYS A 127 4.73 -1.21 -9.44
CA CYS A 127 3.93 -2.33 -8.91
C CYS A 127 2.63 -2.58 -9.68
N GLY A 128 2.24 -1.66 -10.57
CA GLY A 128 1.08 -1.83 -11.46
C GLY A 128 -0.27 -1.77 -10.76
N ILE A 129 -0.33 -1.14 -9.59
CA ILE A 129 -1.57 -0.92 -8.84
C ILE A 129 -1.91 0.56 -8.91
N ARG A 130 -3.12 0.86 -9.33
CA ARG A 130 -3.69 2.19 -9.24
C ARG A 130 -4.76 2.23 -8.16
N PHE A 131 -4.65 3.18 -7.25
CA PHE A 131 -5.65 3.49 -6.25
C PHE A 131 -6.46 4.71 -6.66
N TYR A 132 -7.75 4.71 -6.32
CA TYR A 132 -8.62 5.87 -6.35
C TYR A 132 -9.12 6.14 -4.94
N TYR A 133 -8.96 7.36 -4.47
CA TYR A 133 -9.30 7.73 -3.10
C TYR A 133 -10.02 9.08 -3.06
N PRO A 134 -10.96 9.28 -2.13
CA PRO A 134 -11.65 10.57 -1.96
C PRO A 134 -10.65 11.72 -1.76
N LYS A 135 -10.87 12.87 -2.39
CA LYS A 135 -10.03 14.08 -2.29
C LYS A 135 -9.86 14.58 -0.85
N GLN A 136 -10.77 14.20 0.03
CA GLN A 136 -10.78 14.56 1.46
C GLN A 136 -9.78 13.74 2.28
N ILE A 137 -9.20 12.67 1.73
CA ILE A 137 -8.20 11.85 2.41
C ILE A 137 -6.84 11.94 1.72
N GLY A 138 -5.77 11.90 2.50
CA GLY A 138 -4.43 11.67 1.95
C GLY A 138 -4.16 10.17 1.77
N ILE A 139 -3.23 9.84 0.89
CA ILE A 139 -2.66 8.49 0.80
C ILE A 139 -1.14 8.59 0.98
N MET A 140 -0.59 7.79 1.88
CA MET A 140 0.84 7.68 2.12
C MET A 140 1.36 6.36 1.57
N LEU A 141 2.42 6.44 0.77
CA LEU A 141 3.29 5.31 0.51
C LEU A 141 4.36 5.28 1.61
N LYS A 142 4.49 4.15 2.30
CA LYS A 142 5.36 3.98 3.46
C LYS A 142 6.24 2.75 3.29
N ASP A 143 7.43 2.80 3.89
CA ASP A 143 8.27 1.64 4.01
C ASP A 143 7.64 0.59 4.93
N ILE A 144 7.92 -0.68 4.70
CA ILE A 144 7.49 -1.77 5.57
C ILE A 144 8.34 -1.74 6.83
N PRO A 145 7.76 -1.55 8.02
CA PRO A 145 8.53 -1.65 9.25
C PRO A 145 9.00 -3.10 9.43
N ASN A 146 10.29 -3.30 9.68
CA ASN A 146 10.95 -4.62 9.67
C ASN A 146 10.26 -5.72 10.51
N HIS A 147 9.52 -5.35 11.55
CA HIS A 147 8.80 -6.31 12.41
C HIS A 147 7.48 -6.84 11.82
N PHE A 148 6.93 -6.22 10.77
CA PHE A 148 5.60 -6.56 10.25
C PHE A 148 5.61 -7.84 9.40
N TYR A 149 6.75 -8.14 8.77
CA TYR A 149 6.91 -9.32 7.88
C TYR A 149 8.21 -10.08 8.13
N HIS A 150 8.91 -9.78 9.24
CA HIS A 150 10.20 -10.39 9.62
C HIS A 150 11.15 -10.55 8.42
N CYS A 151 11.52 -9.43 7.79
CA CYS A 151 12.53 -9.38 6.72
C CYS A 151 13.82 -8.72 7.25
N PRO A 152 14.56 -9.38 8.17
CA PRO A 152 15.75 -8.78 8.79
C PRO A 152 16.88 -8.54 7.80
N GLU A 153 16.90 -9.29 6.69
CA GLU A 153 17.94 -9.20 5.66
C GLU A 153 17.61 -8.21 4.54
N ARG A 154 16.56 -7.40 4.70
CA ARG A 154 16.12 -6.46 3.68
C ARG A 154 17.29 -5.57 3.23
N THR A 155 17.40 -5.39 1.92
CA THR A 155 18.57 -4.81 1.25
C THR A 155 18.34 -3.39 0.76
N PHE A 156 17.16 -2.84 1.05
CA PHE A 156 16.68 -1.56 0.57
C PHE A 156 15.70 -0.94 1.55
N SER A 157 15.59 0.39 1.51
CA SER A 157 14.49 1.14 2.10
C SER A 157 13.63 1.76 0.99
N VAL A 158 12.42 2.18 1.37
CA VAL A 158 11.49 2.85 0.45
C VAL A 158 11.45 4.34 0.76
N TRP A 159 11.53 5.17 -0.28
CA TRP A 159 11.26 6.59 -0.13
C TRP A 159 9.78 6.79 0.23
N GLU A 160 9.55 7.23 1.46
CA GLU A 160 8.22 7.47 1.99
C GLU A 160 7.68 8.82 1.54
N GLY A 161 6.36 8.93 1.43
CA GLY A 161 5.75 10.22 1.15
C GLY A 161 4.24 10.17 1.15
N ILE A 162 3.65 11.27 1.58
CA ILE A 162 2.23 11.54 1.41
C ILE A 162 2.05 12.07 -0.01
N LYS A 163 1.16 11.45 -0.77
CA LYS A 163 0.75 11.96 -2.07
C LYS A 163 -0.25 13.08 -1.84
N SER A 164 0.28 14.29 -1.65
CA SER A 164 -0.49 15.53 -1.63
C SER A 164 -0.79 16.01 -3.05
N GLN A 165 -1.66 17.00 -3.19
CA GLN A 165 -2.21 17.42 -4.48
C GLN A 165 -1.19 17.90 -5.52
N GLU A 166 0.03 18.23 -5.10
CA GLU A 166 1.09 18.80 -5.94
C GLU A 166 1.87 17.75 -6.78
N TYR A 167 1.64 16.45 -6.54
CA TYR A 167 2.25 15.35 -7.32
C TYR A 167 1.21 14.54 -8.14
N LYS A 168 0.03 15.11 -8.39
CA LYS A 168 -1.11 14.49 -9.11
C LYS A 168 -0.90 14.42 -10.63
N LEU A 169 0.16 13.75 -11.08
CA LEU A 169 0.33 13.43 -12.50
C LEU A 169 -0.49 12.21 -12.94
N THR A 170 -1.08 11.47 -12.00
CA THR A 170 -1.97 10.36 -12.30
C THR A 170 -3.41 10.89 -12.40
N PRO A 171 -3.99 11.01 -13.60
CA PRO A 171 -5.37 11.47 -13.73
C PRO A 171 -6.33 10.37 -13.25
N ASN A 172 -7.44 10.80 -12.67
CA ASN A 172 -8.60 9.95 -12.51
C ASN A 172 -9.20 9.68 -13.90
N LEU A 173 -9.45 8.41 -14.22
CA LEU A 173 -9.96 7.98 -15.52
C LEU A 173 -11.48 7.86 -15.58
N TYR A 174 -12.16 8.07 -14.45
CA TYR A 174 -13.54 7.69 -14.27
C TYR A 174 -14.40 8.87 -13.85
N ASP A 175 -15.31 9.28 -14.73
CA ASP A 175 -16.25 10.38 -14.49
C ASP A 175 -17.22 10.08 -13.34
N PHE A 176 -17.51 8.80 -13.05
CA PHE A 176 -18.35 8.38 -11.93
C PHE A 176 -17.67 8.55 -10.55
N LEU A 177 -16.39 8.92 -10.52
CA LEU A 177 -15.63 9.21 -9.30
C LEU A 177 -15.18 10.69 -9.29
N PRO A 178 -16.06 11.69 -9.43
CA PRO A 178 -15.67 13.09 -9.65
C PRO A 178 -14.88 13.69 -8.47
N ASP A 179 -15.11 13.17 -7.26
CA ASP A 179 -14.44 13.62 -6.03
C ASP A 179 -13.29 12.71 -5.59
N TYR A 180 -12.78 11.87 -6.50
CA TYR A 180 -11.65 11.01 -6.22
C TYR A 180 -10.40 11.50 -6.96
N ASP A 181 -9.27 11.35 -6.27
CA ASP A 181 -7.95 11.42 -6.84
C ASP A 181 -7.44 10.01 -7.17
N ALA A 182 -6.44 9.94 -8.07
CA ALA A 182 -5.79 8.69 -8.44
C ALA A 182 -4.31 8.69 -8.09
N PHE A 183 -3.77 7.51 -7.77
CA PHE A 183 -2.36 7.31 -7.45
C PHE A 183 -1.89 5.94 -7.95
N VAL A 184 -0.79 5.91 -8.70
CA VAL A 184 -0.11 4.66 -9.06
C VAL A 184 0.97 4.32 -8.05
N ALA A 185 0.92 3.12 -7.48
CA ALA A 185 1.91 2.59 -6.55
C ALA A 185 3.25 2.28 -7.24
N ASN A 186 3.98 3.33 -7.56
CA ASN A 186 5.38 3.27 -7.97
C ASN A 186 6.25 3.51 -6.74
N VAL A 187 7.13 2.56 -6.44
CA VAL A 187 7.95 2.57 -5.23
C VAL A 187 9.38 2.98 -5.59
N LEU A 188 9.92 3.97 -4.90
CA LEU A 188 11.32 4.36 -5.06
C LEU A 188 12.15 3.62 -4.01
N LEU A 189 13.05 2.77 -4.48
CA LEU A 189 13.91 1.92 -3.68
C LEU A 189 15.27 2.58 -3.52
N GLN A 190 15.67 2.79 -2.27
CA GLN A 190 17.02 3.16 -1.89
C GLN A 190 17.79 1.88 -1.55
N LEU A 191 18.69 1.47 -2.45
CA LEU A 191 19.45 0.24 -2.24
C LEU A 191 20.62 0.49 -1.29
N GLU A 192 20.73 -0.33 -0.25
CA GLU A 192 21.90 -0.40 0.63
C GLU A 192 22.93 -1.39 0.09
N LYS A 193 22.45 -2.49 -0.50
CA LYS A 193 23.25 -3.54 -1.15
C LYS A 193 22.50 -4.10 -2.37
N PRO A 194 23.13 -4.93 -3.22
CA PRO A 194 22.44 -5.60 -4.31
C PRO A 194 21.18 -6.32 -3.81
N THR A 195 20.07 -6.06 -4.48
CA THR A 195 18.74 -6.48 -4.05
C THR A 195 18.17 -7.45 -5.07
N THR A 196 17.61 -8.56 -4.58
CA THR A 196 16.80 -9.47 -5.39
C THR A 196 15.40 -9.45 -4.80
N LEU A 197 14.41 -9.14 -5.64
CA LEU A 197 12.99 -9.25 -5.30
C LEU A 197 12.40 -10.38 -6.14
N LYS A 198 11.62 -11.22 -5.50
CA LYS A 198 10.78 -12.22 -6.14
C LYS A 198 9.37 -11.69 -6.30
N ARG A 199 8.67 -12.18 -7.32
CA ARG A 199 7.24 -11.92 -7.48
C ARG A 199 6.52 -12.34 -6.19
N GLY A 200 5.70 -11.42 -5.66
CA GLY A 200 5.00 -11.61 -4.40
C GLY A 200 5.72 -11.09 -3.18
N ASP A 201 7.01 -10.74 -3.27
CA ASP A 201 7.73 -10.17 -2.11
C ASP A 201 7.07 -8.88 -1.64
N PRO A 202 6.98 -8.66 -0.32
CA PRO A 202 6.41 -7.45 0.24
C PRO A 202 7.37 -6.28 -0.01
N VAL A 203 6.87 -5.18 -0.61
CA VAL A 203 7.70 -4.03 -1.01
C VAL A 203 7.41 -2.77 -0.22
N ALA A 204 6.15 -2.38 -0.09
CA ALA A 204 5.75 -1.11 0.53
C ALA A 204 4.34 -1.20 1.13
N LEU A 205 4.00 -0.23 1.96
CA LEU A 205 2.66 -0.05 2.51
C LEU A 205 1.98 1.16 1.86
N VAL A 206 0.69 1.05 1.63
CA VAL A 206 -0.18 2.17 1.29
C VAL A 206 -1.16 2.38 2.43
N VAL A 207 -1.20 3.58 3.00
CA VAL A 207 -2.00 3.89 4.18
C VAL A 207 -2.80 5.18 3.96
N PRO A 208 -4.12 5.18 4.21
CA PRO A 208 -4.90 6.41 4.30
C PRO A 208 -4.40 7.34 5.40
N VAL A 209 -4.15 8.60 5.05
CA VAL A 209 -3.77 9.68 5.96
C VAL A 209 -4.97 10.58 6.13
N LEU A 210 -5.78 10.30 7.15
CA LEU A 210 -6.75 11.16 7.86
C LEU A 210 -7.76 10.28 8.60
N LEU A 211 -8.45 10.85 9.59
CA LEU A 211 -9.67 10.27 10.16
C LEU A 211 -10.77 10.34 9.08
N PRO A 212 -11.47 9.23 8.81
CA PRO A 212 -12.17 8.44 9.82
C PRO A 212 -11.53 7.08 10.11
N LYS A 213 -12.14 6.35 11.05
CA LYS A 213 -11.68 5.03 11.54
C LYS A 213 -12.16 3.86 10.69
N GLN A 214 -12.76 4.08 9.52
CA GLN A 214 -13.34 3.00 8.71
C GLN A 214 -13.14 3.26 7.22
N PHE A 215 -12.40 2.35 6.60
CA PHE A 215 -12.15 2.33 5.17
C PHE A 215 -12.54 0.97 4.60
N ARG A 216 -12.91 0.94 3.33
CA ARG A 216 -13.04 -0.29 2.55
C ARG A 216 -12.12 -0.21 1.34
N LEU A 217 -11.49 -1.33 0.99
CA LEU A 217 -10.75 -1.46 -0.26
C LEU A 217 -11.60 -2.29 -1.23
N GLU A 218 -11.87 -1.76 -2.42
CA GLU A 218 -12.65 -2.44 -3.44
C GLU A 218 -11.97 -2.42 -4.80
N GLU A 219 -11.98 -3.55 -5.51
CA GLU A 219 -11.49 -3.61 -6.88
C GLU A 219 -12.54 -2.99 -7.84
N LEU A 220 -12.10 -2.18 -8.80
CA LEU A 220 -12.98 -1.67 -9.86
C LEU A 220 -13.29 -2.77 -10.86
N THR A 221 -14.51 -3.31 -10.78
CA THR A 221 -15.02 -4.29 -11.74
C THR A 221 -15.52 -3.62 -13.02
N PRO A 222 -15.54 -4.34 -14.16
CA PRO A 222 -16.04 -3.80 -15.44
C PRO A 222 -17.44 -3.21 -15.38
N GLU A 223 -18.34 -3.76 -14.56
CA GLU A 223 -19.71 -3.27 -14.38
C GLU A 223 -19.75 -1.88 -13.74
N ARG A 224 -18.90 -1.66 -12.72
CA ARG A 224 -18.78 -0.35 -12.05
C ARG A 224 -18.08 0.68 -12.92
N LYS A 225 -17.19 0.25 -13.81
CA LYS A 225 -16.62 1.13 -14.84
C LYS A 225 -17.69 1.64 -15.83
N ARG A 226 -18.78 0.88 -16.01
CA ARG A 226 -19.87 1.18 -16.94
C ARG A 226 -21.05 1.91 -16.33
N SER A 227 -21.05 2.26 -15.03
CA SER A 227 -22.17 2.93 -14.37
C SER A 227 -22.40 4.40 -14.81
N VAL A 228 -21.96 4.74 -16.02
CA VAL A 228 -22.31 5.96 -16.76
C VAL A 228 -23.67 5.72 -17.43
N PRO A 229 -24.70 6.54 -17.20
CA PRO A 229 -25.88 6.52 -18.04
C PRO A 229 -25.45 6.91 -19.46
N PRO A 230 -25.90 6.22 -20.52
CA PRO A 230 -25.61 6.65 -21.88
C PRO A 230 -26.33 7.98 -22.15
N GLY A 231 -25.64 9.11 -21.99
CA GLY A 231 -26.13 10.42 -22.40
C GLY A 231 -25.90 11.54 -21.39
N SER A 232 -24.72 12.13 -21.42
CA SER A 232 -24.54 13.53 -21.06
C SER A 232 -23.38 14.07 -21.89
N ARG A 233 -23.74 14.68 -23.03
CA ARG A 233 -22.85 15.56 -23.81
C ARG A 233 -22.74 16.90 -23.10
#